data_AF-A0A8E8EYA3-F1
#
_entry.id   AF-A0A8E8EYA3-F1
#
_cell.length_a   1.000
_cell.length_b   1.000
_cell.length_c   1.000
_cell.angle_alpha   90.00
_cell.angle_beta   90.00
_cell.angle_gamma   90.00
#
_symmetry.space_group_name_H-M   'P 1'
#
loop_
_entity.id
_entity.type
_entity.pdbx_description
1 polymer ?
#
loop_
_entity_poly.entity_id
_entity_poly.type
_entity_poly.pdbx_seq_one_letter_code
_entity_poly.pdbx_strand_id
1 'polypeptide(L)' 'MNTDSRTPTYEVFEAAIVSDDEDSTECTIFPRDVDEDRRTTAWITAREGAYCSVDSMR' A
#
# COMPACT_ATOMS: atom_id res chain seq x y z
N MET A 1 16.85 23.68 -19.43
CA MET A 1 16.76 22.72 -18.30
C MET A 1 15.43 22.99 -17.62
N ASN A 2 14.39 22.23 -17.94
CA ASN A 2 13.09 22.37 -17.25
C ASN A 2 13.09 21.35 -16.12
N THR A 3 13.25 21.82 -14.88
CA THR A 3 12.93 21.02 -13.70
C THR A 3 11.42 21.02 -13.58
N ASP A 4 10.77 20.01 -14.17
CA ASP A 4 9.36 19.72 -13.92
C ASP A 4 9.25 19.32 -12.44
N SER A 5 9.05 20.33 -11.59
CA SER A 5 8.69 20.13 -10.18
C SER A 5 7.23 19.71 -10.10
N ARG A 6 6.86 18.60 -10.76
CA ARG A 6 5.63 17.88 -10.43
C ARG A 6 5.81 17.40 -9.00
N THR A 7 5.34 18.18 -8.04
CA THR A 7 4.99 17.63 -6.74
C THR A 7 4.07 16.45 -7.03
N PRO A 8 4.49 15.20 -6.75
CA PRO A 8 3.63 14.06 -6.99
C PRO A 8 2.35 14.32 -6.19
N THR A 9 1.22 14.37 -6.88
CA THR A 9 -0.06 14.29 -6.22
C THR A 9 -0.13 12.89 -5.63
N TYR A 10 0.19 12.77 -4.34
CA TYR A 10 0.08 11.49 -3.66
C TYR A 10 -1.39 11.09 -3.70
N GLU A 11 -1.64 9.91 -4.28
CA GLU A 11 -2.95 9.28 -4.23
C GLU A 11 -3.35 9.11 -2.75
N VAL A 12 -4.61 9.35 -2.43
CA VAL A 12 -5.10 9.11 -1.07
C VAL A 12 -5.26 7.60 -0.90
N PHE A 13 -4.51 7.01 0.03
CA PHE A 13 -4.59 5.59 0.35
C PHE A 13 -5.45 5.34 1.58
N GLU A 14 -6.17 4.21 1.56
CA GLU A 14 -6.95 3.67 2.65
C GLU A 14 -6.41 2.30 3.06
N ALA A 15 -6.75 1.87 4.27
CA ALA A 15 -6.30 0.61 4.84
C ALA A 15 -7.52 -0.22 5.27
N ALA A 16 -7.55 -1.49 4.87
CA ALA A 16 -8.47 -2.49 5.40
C ALA A 16 -7.68 -3.50 6.25
N ILE A 17 -8.15 -3.74 7.47
CA ILE A 17 -7.56 -4.70 8.40
C ILE A 17 -8.57 -5.83 8.60
N VAL A 18 -8.13 -7.06 8.37
CA VAL A 18 -8.94 -8.28 8.52
C VAL A 18 -8.19 -9.23 9.44
N SER A 19 -8.86 -9.67 10.50
CA SER A 19 -8.35 -10.69 11.43
C SER A 19 -9.06 -12.02 11.16
N ASP A 20 -8.30 -13.10 11.08
CA ASP A 20 -8.82 -14.47 11.03
C ASP A 20 -8.97 -15.06 12.45
N ASP A 21 -9.70 -16.18 12.58
CA ASP A 21 -9.93 -16.88 13.86
C ASP A 21 -8.61 -17.40 14.49
N GLU A 22 -7.56 -17.57 13.69
CA GLU A 22 -6.21 -17.99 14.11
C GLU A 22 -5.32 -16.80 14.55
N ASP A 23 -5.90 -15.70 15.03
CA ASP A 23 -5.23 -14.46 15.47
C ASP A 23 -4.30 -13.80 14.42
N SER A 24 -4.36 -14.26 13.17
CA SER A 24 -3.56 -13.71 12.09
C SER A 24 -4.26 -12.48 11.51
N THR A 25 -3.62 -11.32 11.67
CA THR A 25 -4.11 -10.07 11.09
C THR A 25 -3.46 -9.79 9.75
N GLU A 26 -4.27 -9.46 8.75
CA GLU A 26 -3.86 -9.01 7.43
C GLU A 26 -4.26 -7.55 7.23
N CYS A 27 -3.33 -6.74 6.74
CA CYS A 27 -3.56 -5.33 6.40
C CYS A 27 -3.34 -5.13 4.91
N THR A 28 -4.33 -4.53 4.25
CA THR A 28 -4.28 -4.16 2.84
C THR A 28 -4.35 -2.64 2.70
N ILE A 29 -3.31 -2.05 2.09
CA ILE A 29 -3.28 -0.64 1.69
C ILE A 29 -3.71 -0.56 0.23
N PHE A 30 -4.68 0.31 -0.09
CA PHE A 30 -5.17 0.53 -1.45
C PHE A 30 -5.51 2.01 -1.69
N PRO A 31 -5.35 2.52 -2.91
CA PRO A 31 -5.76 3.88 -3.25
C PRO A 31 -7.29 4.00 -3.30
N ARG A 32 -7.81 5.11 -2.79
CA ARG A 32 -9.25 5.37 -2.65
C ARG A 32 -9.96 5.58 -3.98
N ASP A 33 -9.29 6.22 -4.94
CA ASP A 33 -9.85 6.60 -6.23
C ASP A 33 -8.95 6.08 -7.34
N VAL A 34 -9.20 4.84 -7.77
CA VAL A 34 -8.50 4.20 -8.90
C VAL A 34 -9.48 3.67 -9.93
N ASP A 35 -9.20 4.06 -11.19
CA ASP A 35 -9.77 3.43 -12.37
C ASP A 35 -9.58 1.91 -12.31
N GLU A 36 -10.54 1.17 -12.88
CA GLU A 36 -10.59 -0.29 -12.79
C GLU A 36 -9.31 -0.94 -13.33
N ASP A 37 -8.72 -0.37 -14.37
CA ASP A 37 -7.46 -0.84 -14.98
C ASP A 37 -6.22 -0.65 -14.07
N ARG A 38 -6.28 0.24 -13.08
CA ARG A 38 -5.18 0.53 -12.13
C ARG A 38 -5.32 -0.14 -10.78
N ARG A 39 -6.51 -0.67 -10.46
CA ARG A 39 -6.78 -1.37 -9.18
C ARG A 39 -5.84 -2.54 -8.94
N THR A 40 -5.49 -3.30 -9.97
CA THR A 40 -4.77 -4.58 -9.82
C THR A 40 -3.30 -4.43 -9.41
N THR A 41 -2.67 -3.26 -9.65
CA THR A 41 -1.23 -3.04 -9.38
C THR A 41 -0.94 -2.14 -8.19
N ALA A 42 -1.97 -1.54 -7.59
CA ALA A 42 -1.80 -0.52 -6.55
C ALA A 42 -2.04 -1.02 -5.11
N TRP A 43 -2.27 -2.32 -4.92
CA TRP A 43 -2.65 -2.88 -3.62
C TRP A 43 -1.45 -3.57 -2.98
N ILE A 44 -1.22 -3.27 -1.71
CA ILE A 44 -0.17 -3.92 -0.91
C ILE A 44 -0.84 -4.60 0.27
N THR A 45 -0.77 -5.92 0.32
CA THR A 45 -1.32 -6.74 1.40
C THR A 45 -0.18 -7.43 2.15
N ALA A 46 -0.19 -7.32 3.48
CA ALA A 46 0.79 -7.97 4.34
C ALA A 46 0.14 -8.49 5.62
N ARG A 47 0.58 -9.67 6.03
CA ARG A 47 0.24 -10.26 7.31
C ARG A 47 1.04 -9.61 8.44
N GLU A 48 0.54 -9.70 9.65
CA GLU A 48 1.28 -9.32 10.85
C GLU A 48 2.65 -10.02 10.86
N GLY A 49 3.70 -9.26 11.19
CA GLY A 49 5.07 -9.76 11.18
C GLY A 49 5.73 -9.92 9.80
N ALA A 50 5.00 -9.69 8.70
CA ALA A 50 5.58 -9.73 7.34
C ALA A 50 6.33 -8.42 6.97
N TYR A 51 6.17 -7.36 7.75
CA TYR A 51 6.89 -6.10 7.57
C TYR A 51 8.33 -6.25 8.04
N CYS A 52 9.27 -5.95 7.14
CA CYS A 52 10.69 -5.88 7.47
C CYS A 52 11.11 -4.43 7.68
N SER A 53 12.05 -4.20 8.60
CA SER A 53 12.71 -2.90 8.73
C SER A 53 13.37 -2.50 7.41
N VAL A 54 13.28 -1.22 7.06
CA VAL A 54 13.88 -0.69 5.82
C VAL A 54 15.39 -0.93 5.76
N ASP A 55 16.09 -0.90 6.90
CA ASP A 55 17.54 -1.20 6.97
C ASP A 55 17.86 -2.67 6.64
N SER A 56 16.88 -3.57 6.82
CA SER A 56 16.98 -4.98 6.44
C SER A 56 16.76 -5.21 4.93
N MET A 57 16.22 -4.22 4.21
CA MET A 57 16.04 -4.26 2.76
C MET A 57 17.29 -3.62 2.12
N ARG A 58 18.30 -4.44 1.81
CA ARG A 58 19.52 -4.02 1.09
C ARG A 58 19.62 -4.65 -0.28
#